data_AF-F5RPP9-F1
#
_entry.id   AF-F5RPP9-F1
#
_cell.length_a   1.000
_cell.length_b   1.000
_cell.length_c   1.000
_cell.angle_alpha   90.00
_cell.angle_beta   90.00
_cell.angle_gamma   90.00
#
_symmetry.space_group_name_H-M   'P 1'
#
loop_
_entity.id
_entity.type
_entity.pdbx_description
1 polymer ?
#
loop_
_entity_poly.entity_id
_entity_poly.type
_entity_poly.pdbx_seq_one_letter_code
_entity_poly.pdbx_strand_id
1 'polypeptide(L)' 'MRMETQYKYNPADYEEVLCEYMTAFYRAYEEKNRPFMISELSHLFSETKYAMKEGDISASTREEMLTYFGGLLDG' A
#
# COMPACT_ATOMS: atom_id res chain seq x y z
N MET A 1 16.33 -10.51 16.51
CA MET A 1 14.98 -10.83 16.02
C MET A 1 14.63 -9.77 14.99
N ARG A 2 14.48 -10.15 13.71
CA ARG A 2 13.81 -9.26 12.75
C ARG A 2 12.37 -9.20 13.21
N MET A 3 11.84 -8.02 13.51
CA MET A 3 10.40 -7.88 13.65
C MET A 3 9.86 -8.22 12.27
N GLU A 4 9.21 -9.38 12.13
CA GLU A 4 8.35 -9.62 10.99
C GLU A 4 7.23 -8.59 11.13
N THR A 5 7.40 -7.44 10.49
CA THR A 5 6.34 -6.45 10.38
C THR A 5 5.25 -7.13 9.57
N GLN A 6 4.31 -7.77 10.25
CA GLN A 6 3.16 -8.37 9.59
C GLN A 6 2.33 -7.21 9.06
N TYR A 7 2.47 -6.93 7.77
CA TYR A 7 1.76 -5.84 7.14
C TYR A 7 0.25 -6.06 7.23
N LYS A 8 -0.51 -5.01 7.53
CA LYS A 8 -1.98 -5.09 7.70
C LYS A 8 -2.66 -5.58 6.42
N TYR A 9 -2.14 -5.19 5.25
CA TYR A 9 -2.68 -5.54 3.95
C TYR A 9 -1.69 -6.46 3.23
N ASN A 10 -2.10 -7.71 3.00
CA ASN A 10 -1.31 -8.66 2.23
C ASN A 10 -1.47 -8.37 0.73
N PRO A 11 -0.40 -8.09 -0.03
CA PRO A 11 -0.50 -7.83 -1.46
C PRO A 11 -1.22 -8.95 -2.24
N ALA A 12 -1.08 -10.21 -1.80
CA ALA A 12 -1.70 -11.36 -2.48
C ALA A 12 -3.24 -11.38 -2.42
N ASP A 13 -3.87 -10.56 -1.58
CA ASP A 13 -5.33 -10.46 -1.48
C ASP A 13 -5.93 -9.47 -2.50
N TYR A 14 -5.10 -8.86 -3.37
CA TYR A 14 -5.49 -7.81 -4.30
C TYR A 14 -5.10 -8.13 -5.75
N GLU A 15 -5.82 -7.52 -6.70
CA GLU A 15 -5.55 -7.56 -8.14
C GLU A 15 -4.08 -7.22 -8.47
N GLU A 16 -3.58 -7.76 -9.59
CA GLU A 16 -2.15 -7.76 -9.95
C GLU A 16 -1.49 -6.39 -9.76
N VAL A 17 -2.09 -5.32 -10.30
CA VAL A 17 -1.49 -3.97 -10.27
C VAL A 17 -1.46 -3.39 -8.84
N LEU A 18 -2.50 -3.59 -8.03
CA LEU A 18 -2.53 -3.12 -6.65
C LEU A 18 -1.54 -3.91 -5.79
N CYS A 19 -1.44 -5.22 -6.02
CA CYS A 19 -0.46 -6.11 -5.42
C CYS A 19 0.99 -5.65 -5.72
N GLU A 20 1.29 -5.31 -6.97
CA GLU A 20 2.61 -4.81 -7.39
C GLU A 20 3.04 -3.56 -6.60
N TYR A 21 2.17 -2.55 -6.53
CA TYR A 21 2.49 -1.31 -5.82
C TYR A 21 2.55 -1.47 -4.29
N MET A 22 1.72 -2.35 -3.71
CA MET A 22 1.82 -2.66 -2.29
C MET A 22 3.16 -3.35 -1.96
N THR A 23 3.56 -4.30 -2.80
CA THR A 23 4.84 -5.00 -2.67
C THR A 23 6.02 -4.04 -2.83
N ALA A 24 5.98 -3.17 -3.83
CA ALA A 24 7.01 -2.16 -4.07
C ALA A 24 7.11 -1.17 -2.90
N PHE A 25 5.98 -0.71 -2.34
CA PHE A 25 5.97 0.13 -1.16
C PHE A 25 6.61 -0.56 0.04
N TYR A 26 6.24 -1.81 0.33
CA TYR A 26 6.78 -2.54 1.47
C TYR A 26 8.28 -2.77 1.34
N ARG A 27 8.76 -3.12 0.15
CA ARG A 27 10.19 -3.20 -0.12
C ARG A 27 10.88 -1.85 0.11
N ALA A 28 10.30 -0.75 -0.36
CA ALA A 28 10.82 0.59 -0.14
C ALA A 28 10.91 0.95 1.35
N TYR A 29 9.90 0.53 2.13
CA TYR A 29 9.86 0.71 3.59
C TYR A 29 10.97 -0.07 4.30
N GLU A 30 11.17 -1.35 3.95
CA GLU A 30 12.25 -2.17 4.50
C GLU A 30 13.65 -1.61 4.17
N GLU A 31 13.81 -1.10 2.95
CA GLU A 31 15.04 -0.46 2.48
C GLU A 31 15.22 0.97 3.04
N LYS A 32 14.24 1.49 3.81
CA LYS A 32 14.19 2.88 4.30
C LYS A 32 14.31 3.93 3.19
N ASN A 33 13.83 3.58 2.00
CA ASN A 33 13.88 4.41 0.80
C ASN A 33 12.65 5.32 0.71
N ARG A 34 12.65 6.38 1.53
CA ARG A 34 11.51 7.30 1.66
C ARG A 34 11.07 7.95 0.33
N PRO A 35 11.96 8.43 -0.55
CA PRO A 35 11.53 8.96 -1.85
C PRO A 35 10.75 7.94 -2.68
N PHE A 36 11.18 6.68 -2.66
CA PHE A 36 10.49 5.62 -3.39
C PHE A 36 9.15 5.27 -2.74
N MET A 37 9.07 5.22 -1.41
CA MET A 37 7.78 5.06 -0.72
C MET A 37 6.76 6.15 -1.09
N ILE A 38 7.18 7.41 -1.27
CA ILE A 38 6.29 8.51 -1.69
C ILE A 38 5.76 8.27 -3.11
N SER A 39 6.63 7.77 -4.01
CA SER A 39 6.24 7.37 -5.37
C SER A 39 5.18 6.26 -5.31
N GLU A 40 5.46 5.19 -4.57
CA GLU A 40 4.55 4.04 -4.47
C GLU A 40 3.22 4.40 -3.78
N LEU A 41 3.22 5.29 -2.78
CA LEU A 41 1.97 5.77 -2.19
C LEU A 41 1.10 6.53 -3.20
N SER A 42 1.72 7.27 -4.12
CA SER A 42 0.99 7.98 -5.19
C SER A 42 0.35 7.00 -6.17
N HIS A 43 1.02 5.88 -6.46
CA HIS A 43 0.45 4.79 -7.24
C HIS A 43 -0.69 4.10 -6.50
N LEU A 44 -0.50 3.73 -5.22
CA LEU A 44 -1.55 3.16 -4.37
C LEU A 44 -2.78 4.06 -4.29
N PHE A 45 -2.61 5.38 -4.22
CA PHE A 45 -3.74 6.32 -4.25
C PHE A 45 -4.58 6.23 -5.53
N SER A 46 -3.92 6.05 -6.68
CA SER A 46 -4.55 5.91 -7.99
C SER A 46 -5.22 4.55 -8.12
N GLU A 47 -4.52 3.47 -7.83
CA GLU A 47 -5.04 2.11 -8.01
C GLU A 47 -6.17 1.79 -7.05
N THR A 48 -6.07 2.19 -5.78
CA THR A 48 -7.21 2.04 -4.85
C THR A 48 -8.44 2.82 -5.30
N LYS A 49 -8.29 3.93 -6.05
CA LYS A 49 -9.42 4.65 -6.62
C LYS A 49 -10.09 3.84 -7.74
N TYR A 50 -9.30 3.17 -8.58
CA TYR A 50 -9.81 2.29 -9.63
C TYR A 50 -10.47 1.04 -9.04
N ALA A 51 -9.80 0.33 -8.14
CA ALA A 51 -10.35 -0.82 -7.42
C ALA A 51 -11.65 -0.47 -6.69
N MET A 52 -11.75 0.73 -6.11
CA MET A 52 -13.00 1.20 -5.49
C MET A 52 -14.12 1.43 -6.52
N LYS A 53 -13.78 1.92 -7.72
CA LYS A 53 -14.74 2.19 -8.78
C LYS A 53 -15.28 0.90 -9.42
N GLU A 54 -14.43 -0.10 -9.60
CA GLU A 54 -14.80 -1.41 -10.14
C GLU A 54 -15.51 -2.29 -9.09
N GLY A 55 -15.43 -1.91 -7.81
CA GLY A 55 -16.12 -2.56 -6.70
C GLY A 55 -15.28 -3.62 -5.98
N ASP A 56 -14.01 -3.75 -6.32
CA ASP A 56 -13.06 -4.69 -5.71
C ASP A 56 -12.78 -4.36 -4.24
N ILE A 57 -12.80 -3.06 -3.91
CA ILE A 57 -12.68 -2.58 -2.52
C ILE A 57 -13.77 -1.55 -2.19
N SER A 58 -14.13 -1.48 -0.91
CA SER A 58 -15.03 -0.43 -0.42
C SER A 58 -14.31 0.92 -0.26
N ALA A 59 -15.09 2.01 -0.20
CA ALA A 59 -14.55 3.34 0.08
C ALA A 59 -13.84 3.41 1.45
N SER A 60 -14.38 2.72 2.47
CA SER A 60 -13.73 2.63 3.79
C SER A 60 -12.44 1.83 3.74
N THR A 61 -12.40 0.72 2.98
CA THR A 61 -11.17 -0.06 2.78
C THR A 61 -10.08 0.81 2.15
N ARG A 62 -10.43 1.60 1.13
CA ARG A 62 -9.50 2.56 0.51
C ARG A 62 -8.96 3.57 1.51
N GLU A 63 -9.83 4.20 2.31
CA GLU A 63 -9.41 5.20 3.30
C GLU A 63 -8.47 4.59 4.34
N GLU A 64 -8.79 3.40 4.85
CA GLU A 64 -7.94 2.69 5.80
C GLU A 64 -6.57 2.31 5.20
N MET A 65 -6.54 1.89 3.93
CA MET A 65 -5.28 1.60 3.22
C MET A 65 -4.41 2.85 3.13
N LEU A 66 -4.95 3.96 2.64
CA LEU A 66 -4.19 5.19 2.49
C LEU A 66 -3.70 5.73 3.83
N THR A 67 -4.50 5.62 4.87
CA THR A 67 -4.10 5.97 6.24
C THR A 67 -2.96 5.08 6.73
N TYR A 68 -3.05 3.77 6.51
CA TYR A 68 -2.02 2.82 6.91
C TYR A 68 -0.69 3.06 6.18
N PHE A 69 -0.70 3.11 4.85
CA PHE A 69 0.51 3.34 4.05
C PHE A 69 1.07 4.75 4.25
N GLY A 70 0.22 5.75 4.43
CA GLY A 70 0.64 7.11 4.82
C GLY A 70 1.31 7.13 6.20
N GLY A 71 0.77 6.42 7.19
CA GLY A 71 1.37 6.32 8.51
C GLY A 71 2.76 5.67 8.51
N LEU A 72 3.02 4.75 7.57
CA LEU A 72 4.36 4.16 7.39
C LEU A 72 5.40 5.17 6.84
N LEU A 73 4.98 6.23 6.14
CA LEU A 73 5.88 7.30 5.66
C LEU A 73 6.29 8.30 6.75
N ASP A 74 5.48 8.41 7.79
CA ASP A 74 5.66 9.38 8.89
C ASP A 74 6.43 8.79 10.08
N GLY A 75 6.57 7.46 10.16
CA GLY A 75 7.35 6.74 11.19
C GLY A 75 8.82 6.58 10.83
#